data_AF-A0A7X9JIV9-F1
#
_entry.id   AF-A0A7X9JIV9-F1
#
_cell.length_a   1.000
_cell.length_b   1.000
_cell.length_c   1.000
_cell.angle_alpha   90.00
_cell.angle_beta   90.00
_cell.angle_gamma   90.00
#
_symmetry.space_group_name_H-M   'P 1'
#
loop_
_entity.id
_entity.type
_entity.pdbx_description
1 polymer ?
#
loop_
_entity_poly.entity_id
_entity_poly.type
_entity_poly.pdbx_seq_one_letter_code
_entity_poly.pdbx_strand_id
1 'polypeptide(L)' 'GTLKPSHVILASGYSEEDARGTIRFSFSASNSLKEVDYALEIINNLAKKFKK' A
#
# COMPACT_ATOMS: atom_id res chain seq x y z
N GLY A 1 -5.05 8.08 -9.28
CA GLY A 1 -4.78 6.66 -9.55
C GLY A 1 -5.75 6.18 -10.59
N THR A 2 -5.30 5.41 -11.58
CA THR A 2 -6.16 4.78 -12.58
C THR A 2 -6.87 3.57 -11.97
N LEU A 3 -8.10 3.26 -12.37
CA LEU A 3 -8.85 2.06 -11.98
C LEU A 3 -8.21 0.75 -12.50
N LYS A 4 -7.25 0.85 -13.42
CA LYS A 4 -6.52 -0.28 -13.99
C LYS A 4 -5.36 -0.70 -13.08
N PRO A 5 -5.10 -2.01 -12.93
CA PRO A 5 -3.96 -2.54 -12.17
C PRO A 5 -2.63 -1.99 -12.69
N SER A 6 -1.63 -1.92 -11.80
CA SER A 6 -0.31 -1.39 -12.13
C SER A 6 0.39 -2.26 -13.18
N HIS A 7 0.72 -1.69 -14.34
CA HIS A 7 1.46 -2.40 -15.39
C HIS A 7 2.84 -2.87 -14.92
N VAL A 8 3.50 -2.14 -14.02
CA VAL A 8 4.80 -2.52 -13.46
C VAL A 8 4.68 -3.75 -12.57
N ILE A 9 3.64 -3.81 -11.73
CA ILE A 9 3.42 -4.95 -10.82
C ILE A 9 3.07 -6.21 -11.63
N LEU A 10 2.22 -6.07 -12.64
CA LEU A 10 1.89 -7.16 -13.57
C LEU A 10 3.12 -7.65 -14.34
N ALA A 11 3.93 -6.72 -14.87
CA ALA A 11 5.17 -7.07 -15.57
C ALA A 11 6.22 -7.72 -14.64
N SER A 12 6.10 -7.51 -13.33
CA SER A 12 6.94 -8.18 -12.33
C SER A 12 6.48 -9.60 -12.00
N GLY A 13 5.40 -10.09 -12.63
CA GLY A 13 4.90 -11.46 -12.49
C GLY A 13 3.83 -11.65 -11.41
N TYR A 14 3.35 -10.59 -10.78
CA TYR A 14 2.29 -10.67 -9.78
C TYR A 14 0.90 -10.77 -10.41
N SER A 15 -0.05 -11.32 -9.65
CA SER A 15 -1.43 -11.46 -10.10
C SER A 15 -2.15 -10.11 -10.22
N GLU A 16 -3.27 -10.07 -10.95
CA GLU A 16 -4.13 -8.88 -10.97
C GLU A 16 -4.71 -8.55 -9.59
N GLU A 17 -4.96 -9.56 -8.75
CA GLU A 17 -5.46 -9.36 -7.38
C GLU A 17 -4.41 -8.62 -6.54
N ASP A 18 -3.17 -9.08 -6.55
CA ASP A 18 -2.05 -8.43 -5.87
C ASP A 18 -1.82 -7.00 -6.39
N ALA A 19 -1.88 -6.83 -7.71
CA ALA A 19 -1.69 -5.53 -8.35
C ALA A 19 -2.80 -4.52 -7.99
N ARG A 20 -4.02 -4.99 -7.71
CA ARG A 20 -5.14 -4.14 -7.25
C ARG A 20 -5.05 -3.83 -5.75
N GLY A 21 -4.53 -4.76 -4.95
CA GLY A 21 -4.37 -4.62 -3.50
C GLY A 21 -3.12 -3.87 -3.04
N THR A 22 -2.22 -3.50 -3.96
CA THR A 22 -0.93 -2.89 -3.59
C THR A 22 -1.04 -1.39 -3.26
N ILE A 23 -0.40 -0.98 -2.17
CA ILE A 23 -0.25 0.42 -1.74
C ILE A 23 1.24 0.78 -1.76
N ARG A 24 1.60 1.94 -2.33
CA ARG A 24 2.98 2.44 -2.37
C ARG A 24 3.18 3.57 -1.37
N PHE A 25 4.15 3.41 -0.47
CA PHE A 25 4.66 4.50 0.38
C PHE A 25 5.91 5.10 -0.27
N SER A 26 5.98 6.42 -0.30
CA SER A 26 7.13 7.16 -0.81
C SER A 26 7.55 8.15 0.25
N PHE A 27 8.75 7.98 0.76
CA PHE A 27 9.29 8.79 1.85
C PHE A 27 10.21 9.89 1.32
N SER A 28 10.36 10.95 2.09
CA SER A 28 11.28 12.06 1.86
C SER A 28 11.93 12.50 3.17
N ALA A 29 12.93 13.38 3.08
CA ALA A 29 13.63 13.93 4.25
C ALA A 29 12.73 14.77 5.17
N SER A 30 11.53 15.16 4.73
CA SER A 30 10.56 15.89 5.56
C SER A 30 9.68 14.98 6.41
N ASN A 31 9.75 13.65 6.23
CA ASN A 31 8.98 12.74 7.05
C ASN A 31 9.54 12.63 8.47
N SER A 32 8.65 12.39 9.42
CA SER A 32 9.01 12.08 10.80
C SER A 32 8.61 10.66 11.19
N LEU A 33 9.30 10.09 12.18
CA LEU A 33 8.92 8.78 12.73
C LEU A 33 7.48 8.77 13.27
N LYS A 34 7.03 9.88 13.86
CA LYS A 34 5.65 10.01 14.36
C LYS A 34 4.60 9.84 13.25
N GLU A 35 4.87 10.35 12.06
CA GLU A 35 3.97 10.18 10.90
C GLU A 35 3.94 8.73 10.44
N VAL A 36 5.09 8.05 10.46
CA VAL A 36 5.19 6.63 10.12
C VAL A 36 4.41 5.78 11.12
N ASP A 37 4.59 6.03 12.42
CA ASP A 37 3.88 5.33 13.49
C ASP A 37 2.36 5.51 13.36
N TYR A 38 1.91 6.73 13.06
CA TYR A 38 0.50 7.02 12.82
C TYR A 38 -0.06 6.29 11.59
N ALA A 39 0.68 6.28 10.48
CA ALA A 39 0.28 5.53 9.29
C ALA A 39 0.19 4.02 9.56
N LEU A 40 1.16 3.46 10.30
CA LEU A 40 1.17 2.05 10.69
C LEU A 40 -0.02 1.67 11.59
N GLU A 41 -0.39 2.54 12.54
CA GLU A 41 -1.57 2.32 13.39
C GLU A 41 -2.85 2.20 12.54
N ILE A 42 -3.05 3.12 11.59
CA ILE A 42 -4.19 3.11 10.69
C ILE A 42 -4.19 1.83 9.83
N ILE A 43 -3.06 1.49 9.22
CA ILE A 43 -2.94 0.31 8.36
C ILE A 43 -3.24 -0.96 9.14
N ASN A 44 -2.73 -1.10 10.36
CA ASN A 44 -3.03 -2.25 11.23
C ASN A 44 -4.53 -2.34 11.56
N ASN A 45 -5.17 -1.21 11.84
CA ASN A 45 -6.60 -1.16 12.11
C ASN A 45 -7.44 -1.53 10.87
N LEU A 46 -7.02 -1.12 9.67
CA LEU A 46 -7.66 -1.52 8.42
C LEU A 46 -7.44 -3.00 8.13
N ALA A 47 -6.21 -3.50 8.26
CA ALA A 47 -5.88 -4.91 8.00
C ALA A 47 -6.71 -5.87 8.88
N LYS A 48 -6.99 -5.50 10.13
CA LYS A 48 -7.89 -6.27 11.02
C LYS A 48 -9.33 -6.31 10.53
N LYS A 49 -9.81 -5.26 9.84
CA LYS A 49 -11.18 -5.19 9.29
C LYS A 49 -11.33 -5.93 7.95
N PHE A 50 -10.26 -6.04 7.17
CA PHE A 50 -10.26 -6.70 5.86
C PHE A 50 -9.80 -8.17 5.90
N LYS A 51 -9.33 -8.67 7.04
CA LYS A 51 -9.13 -10.12 7.22
C LYS A 51 -10.48 -10.83 7.11
N LYS A 52 -10.63 -11.64 6.04
CA LYS A 52 -11.58 -12.76 6.02
C LYS A 52 -11.25 -13.75 7.13
#